data_AF-A0A7W8E6M0-F1
#
_entry.id   AF-A0A7W8E6M0-F1
#
_cell.length_a   1.000
_cell.length_b   1.000
_cell.length_c   1.000
_cell.angle_alpha   90.00
_cell.angle_beta   90.00
_cell.angle_gamma   90.00
#
_symmetry.space_group_name_H-M   'P 1'
#
loop_
_entity.id
_entity.type
_entity.pdbx_description
1 polymer ?
#
loop_
_entity_poly.entity_id
_entity_poly.type
_entity_poly.pdbx_seq_one_letter_code
_entity_poly.pdbx_strand_id
1 'polypeptide(L)' 'MDRRTTRHPGYAISLSRRWLVEKSFGWLKQTGPVRQVKLRGLHKVDWIFVFSCAAHNLLRLPRLIAQQAA' A
#
# COMPACT_ATOMS: atom_id res chain seq x y z
N MET A 1 -0.93 -18.55 17.42
CA MET A 1 -1.75 -18.21 16.24
C MET A 1 -3.18 -17.95 16.69
N ASP A 2 -3.78 -16.82 16.33
CA ASP A 2 -5.20 -16.57 16.59
C ASP A 2 -6.04 -17.48 15.69
N ARG A 3 -6.87 -18.35 16.30
CA ARG A 3 -7.71 -19.34 15.61
C ARG A 3 -8.96 -18.73 14.98
N ARG A 4 -9.32 -17.49 15.33
CA ARG A 4 -10.53 -16.82 14.82
C ARG A 4 -10.38 -16.39 13.37
N THR A 5 -9.19 -15.93 12.98
CA THR A 5 -8.89 -15.40 11.64
C THR A 5 -8.39 -16.46 10.66
N THR A 6 -7.83 -17.58 11.14
CA THR A 6 -7.33 -18.68 10.30
C THR A 6 -8.43 -19.57 9.71
N ARG A 7 -9.70 -19.40 10.11
CA ARG A 7 -10.83 -20.21 9.61
C ARG A 7 -11.17 -19.98 8.14
N HIS A 8 -10.81 -18.82 7.59
CA HIS A 8 -11.20 -18.47 6.23
C HIS A 8 -10.08 -18.81 5.23
N PRO A 9 -10.38 -19.47 4.10
CA PRO A 9 -9.39 -19.76 3.06
C PRO A 9 -8.73 -18.48 2.52
N GLY A 10 -9.45 -17.35 2.54
CA GLY A 10 -8.91 -16.04 2.19
C GLY A 10 -7.74 -15.57 3.08
N TYR A 11 -7.68 -16.01 4.35
CA TYR A 11 -6.61 -15.60 5.26
C TYR A 11 -5.23 -16.05 4.78
N ALA A 12 -5.12 -17.30 4.29
CA ALA A 12 -3.87 -17.83 3.76
C ALA A 12 -3.40 -17.05 2.50
N ILE A 13 -4.35 -16.71 1.61
CA ILE A 13 -4.08 -15.95 0.39
C ILE A 13 -3.61 -14.54 0.73
N SER A 14 -4.31 -13.86 1.63
CA SER A 14 -3.94 -12.52 2.10
C SER A 14 -2.57 -12.53 2.77
N LEU A 15 -2.26 -13.54 3.58
CA LEU A 15 -0.96 -13.67 4.23
C LEU A 15 0.18 -13.82 3.20
N SER A 16 -0.01 -14.67 2.20
CA SER A 16 0.96 -14.90 1.12
C SER A 16 1.23 -13.63 0.29
N ARG A 17 0.21 -12.79 0.08
CA ARG A 17 0.31 -11.55 -0.72
C ARG A 17 0.60 -10.30 0.10
N ARG A 18 0.64 -10.39 1.43
CA ARG A 18 0.75 -9.25 2.35
C ARG A 18 1.98 -8.39 2.08
N TRP A 19 3.09 -9.01 1.69
CA TRP A 19 4.34 -8.32 1.36
C TRP A 19 4.21 -7.34 0.20
N LEU A 20 3.30 -7.58 -0.76
CA LEU A 20 3.06 -6.67 -1.89
C LEU A 20 2.51 -5.33 -1.40
N VAL A 21 1.52 -5.42 -0.50
CA VAL A 21 0.82 -4.27 0.05
C VAL A 21 1.71 -3.54 1.06
N GLU A 22 2.44 -4.28 1.90
CA GLU A 22 3.35 -3.70 2.90
C GLU A 22 4.50 -2.90 2.27
N LYS A 23 5.01 -3.30 1.09
CA LYS A 23 6.02 -2.52 0.35
C LYS A 23 5.52 -1.12 -0.01
N SER A 24 4.31 -1.01 -0.54
CA SER A 24 3.72 0.30 -0.87
C SER A 24 3.46 1.13 0.38
N PHE A 25 2.90 0.54 1.44
CA PHE A 25 2.71 1.25 2.72
C PHE A 25 4.02 1.71 3.34
N GLY A 26 5.11 0.94 3.21
CA GLY A 26 6.45 1.34 3.62
C GLY A 26 6.90 2.61 2.91
N TRP A 27 6.76 2.65 1.58
CA TRP A 27 7.12 3.82 0.77
C TRP A 27 6.27 5.06 1.12
N LEU A 28 4.96 4.89 1.28
CA LEU A 28 4.06 5.99 1.67
C LEU A 28 4.44 6.63 3.01
N LYS A 29 4.95 5.83 3.95
CA LYS A 29 5.39 6.32 5.26
C LYS A 29 6.81 6.90 5.24
N GLN A 30 7.69 6.40 4.38
CA GLN A 30 9.09 6.81 4.35
C GLN A 30 9.32 8.05 3.47
N THR A 31 8.68 8.10 2.30
CA THR A 31 8.85 9.17 1.31
C THR A 31 7.59 10.04 1.21
N GLY A 32 6.41 9.46 1.40
CA GLY A 32 5.15 10.19 1.37
C GLY A 32 4.84 10.95 2.66
N PRO A 33 3.84 11.84 2.64
CA PRO A 33 3.42 12.65 3.79
C PRO A 33 2.56 11.88 4.82
N VAL A 34 2.51 10.54 4.74
CA VAL A 34 1.53 9.71 5.48
C VAL A 34 2.01 9.31 6.88
N ARG A 35 3.32 9.35 7.16
CA ARG A 35 3.84 9.05 8.51
C ARG A 35 3.42 10.06 9.57
N GLN A 36 3.34 11.33 9.20
CA GLN A 36 2.87 12.43 10.06
C GLN A 36 2.06 13.41 9.21
N VAL A 37 0.76 13.11 9.05
CA VAL A 37 -0.13 13.93 8.23
C VAL A 37 -0.38 15.27 8.91
N LYS A 38 -0.06 16.36 8.23
CA LYS A 38 -0.21 17.73 8.76
C LYS A 38 -1.61 18.33 8.50
N LEU A 39 -2.45 17.62 7.75
CA LEU A 39 -3.81 18.05 7.42
C LEU A 39 -4.79 17.69 8.54
N ARG A 40 -5.71 18.60 8.85
CA ARG A 40 -6.81 18.36 9.80
C ARG A 40 -8.10 18.01 9.06
N GLY A 41 -8.78 16.97 9.54
CA GLY A 41 -10.07 16.48 9.01
C GLY A 41 -9.92 15.24 8.14
N LEU A 42 -10.80 14.24 8.37
CA LEU A 42 -10.74 12.93 7.71
C LEU A 42 -10.76 13.05 6.19
N HIS A 43 -11.60 13.91 5.63
CA HIS A 43 -11.71 14.08 4.17
C HIS A 43 -10.39 14.53 3.53
N LYS A 44 -9.62 15.40 4.20
CA LYS A 44 -8.31 15.87 3.69
C LYS A 44 -7.23 14.79 3.83
N VAL A 45 -7.28 14.02 4.91
CA VAL A 45 -6.37 12.89 5.16
C VAL A 45 -6.63 11.76 4.15
N ASP A 46 -7.88 11.48 3.85
CA ASP A 46 -8.27 10.49 2.85
C ASP A 46 -7.76 10.89 1.45
N TRP A 47 -7.96 12.16 1.07
CA TRP A 47 -7.45 12.69 -0.19
C TRP A 47 -5.94 12.55 -0.34
N ILE A 48 -5.15 12.95 0.68
CA ILE A 48 -3.69 12.88 0.60
C ILE A 48 -3.20 11.42 0.60
N PHE A 49 -3.94 10.51 1.24
CA PHE A 49 -3.65 9.09 1.22
C PHE A 49 -3.84 8.50 -0.18
N VAL A 50 -5.00 8.72 -0.80
CA VAL A 50 -5.29 8.23 -2.17
C VAL A 50 -4.32 8.84 -3.18
N PHE A 51 -4.05 10.15 -3.07
CA PHE A 51 -3.06 10.83 -3.91
C PHE A 51 -1.67 10.21 -3.79
N SER A 52 -1.21 9.93 -2.56
CA SER A 52 0.11 9.30 -2.33
C SER A 52 0.18 7.88 -2.91
N CYS A 53 -0.91 7.10 -2.81
CA CYS A 53 -1.01 5.79 -3.43
C CYS A 53 -0.93 5.88 -4.96
N ALA A 54 -1.66 6.83 -5.57
CA ALA A 54 -1.63 7.05 -7.02
C ALA A 54 -0.23 7.45 -7.51
N ALA A 55 0.42 8.38 -6.81
CA ALA A 55 1.79 8.79 -7.12
C ALA A 55 2.78 7.62 -7.03
N HIS A 56 2.65 6.76 -6.01
CA HIS A 56 3.47 5.56 -5.88
C HIS A 56 3.27 4.59 -7.06
N ASN A 57 2.02 4.39 -7.49
CA ASN A 57 1.72 3.54 -8.64
C ASN A 57 2.36 4.08 -9.92
N LEU A 58 2.29 5.39 -10.16
CA LEU A 58 2.93 6.03 -11.31
C LEU A 58 4.45 5.86 -11.30
N LEU A 59 5.11 6.02 -10.15
CA LEU A 59 6.55 5.82 -10.02
C LEU A 59 6.97 4.35 -10.25
N ARG A 60 6.06 3.41 -9.99
CA ARG A 60 6.31 1.97 -10.15
C ARG A 60 6.09 1.50 -11.59
N LEU A 61 5.19 2.14 -12.35
CA LEU A 61 4.83 1.74 -13.71
C LEU A 61 6.04 1.57 -14.65
N PRO A 62 7.00 2.51 -14.75
CA PRO A 62 8.14 2.35 -15.66
C PRO A 62 8.96 1.08 -15.39
N ARG A 63 9.14 0.73 -14.11
CA ARG A 63 9.85 -0.50 -13.72
C ARG A 63 9.08 -1.75 -14.12
N LEU A 64 7.75 -1.73 -13.96
CA LEU A 64 6.90 -2.87 -14.34
C LEU A 64 6.87 -3.05 -15.86
N ILE A 65 6.79 -1.95 -16.61
CA ILE A 65 6.83 -1.98 -18.08
C ILE A 65 8.18 -2.55 -18.55
N ALA A 66 9.29 -2.10 -17.97
CA ALA A 66 10.62 -2.64 -18.29
C ALA A 66 10.76 -4.13 -17.95
N GLN A 67 10.21 -4.58 -16.81
CA GLN A 67 10.21 -5.99 -16.42
C GLN A 67 9.35 -6.87 -17.33
N GLN A 68 8.34 -6.30 -17.98
CA GLN A 68 7.45 -7.04 -18.89
C GLN A 68 7.96 -7.07 -20.34
N ALA A 69 8.81 -6.11 -20.71
CA ALA A 69 9.44 -6.04 -22.03
C ALA A 69 10.73 -6.88 -22.15
N ALA A 70 11.28 -7.35 -21.02
CA ALA A 70 12.45 -8.21 -20.92
C ALA A 70 12.04 -9.69 -20.80
#